data_AF-A0A0G4HCH4-F1
#
_entry.id   AF-A0A0G4HCH4-F1
#
_cell.length_a   1.000
_cell.length_b   1.000
_cell.length_c   1.000
_cell.angle_alpha   90.00
_cell.angle_beta   90.00
_cell.angle_gamma   90.00
#
_symmetry.space_group_name_H-M   'P 1'
#
loop_
_entity.id
_entity.type
_entity.pdbx_description
1 polymer ?
#
loop_
_entity_poly.entity_id
_entity_poly.type
_entity_poly.pdbx_seq_one_letter_code
_entity_poly.pdbx_strand_id
1 'polypeptide(L)'
;MSSPHIAYSKLTKTPGASPVSIKQAVMEGKGRTVIIAICAAVAVMCFFFIFSSSRPRSDGFLSRRDPKMGSVRRTIPCTDTTPCKFYILADLDQQSKVPESKKPKFRSVIKPASIIHQRDGSWSIRWEDDEDVFGNHNEAGRGMELSELLQWHGMLLSGDDRTGIVYEHLPTGVVAPRFILAEGDGNTNKGMKIEWMTEKDGDLYVGSFGKEFTDATGEVVQSRNNMWVTVISPDGATKRVNWTREYDVMRETLGTPWPGYLIHEAVHWSEALRKWVILPRRVSKEKYDEDADEKRGSNKAIFCDESITRCEGVTMGQLVDPARGFSSFKFVPGTKDGVILALKSLEDGASGTQKSYLSVLSTAGDTLMEETEVPSGHKFEGLEFVDSWLHRIR
;
A
#
# COMPACT_ATOMS: atom_id res chain seq x y z
N MET A 1 -5.12 22.88 -120.73
CA MET A 1 -4.03 21.88 -120.72
C MET A 1 -4.29 20.89 -119.60
N SER A 2 -4.43 19.61 -119.99
CA SER A 2 -4.11 18.36 -119.28
C SER A 2 -4.50 18.15 -117.80
N SER A 3 -5.51 17.30 -117.62
CA SER A 3 -5.71 16.35 -116.52
C SER A 3 -4.76 15.13 -116.69
N PRO A 4 -4.61 14.15 -115.75
CA PRO A 4 -5.73 13.33 -115.23
C PRO A 4 -5.63 12.83 -113.76
N HIS A 5 -6.78 12.38 -113.22
CA HIS A 5 -6.92 11.73 -111.92
C HIS A 5 -7.53 10.32 -112.02
N ILE A 6 -7.24 9.55 -110.96
CA ILE A 6 -7.23 8.09 -110.77
C ILE A 6 -8.60 7.53 -110.34
N ALA A 7 -8.89 6.26 -110.65
CA ALA A 7 -10.01 5.51 -110.06
C ALA A 7 -9.59 4.15 -109.44
N TYR A 8 -10.26 3.84 -108.33
CA TYR A 8 -10.01 2.78 -107.33
C TYR A 8 -10.54 1.39 -107.72
N SER A 9 -9.99 0.35 -107.09
CA SER A 9 -10.56 -1.01 -107.04
C SER A 9 -10.54 -1.55 -105.59
N LYS A 10 -11.65 -2.11 -105.08
CA LYS A 10 -11.84 -3.57 -104.91
C LYS A 10 -13.06 -3.93 -104.04
N LEU A 11 -13.55 -5.14 -104.35
CA LEU A 11 -14.72 -5.84 -103.84
C LEU A 11 -14.62 -6.31 -102.38
N THR A 12 -15.81 -6.58 -101.83
CA THR A 12 -16.20 -7.08 -100.50
C THR A 12 -16.22 -8.61 -100.33
N LYS A 13 -16.02 -9.07 -99.06
CA LYS A 13 -16.60 -10.20 -98.26
C LYS A 13 -15.49 -10.90 -97.44
N THR A 14 -15.56 -11.25 -96.14
CA THR A 14 -16.52 -11.28 -95.00
C THR A 14 -15.70 -11.48 -93.69
N PRO A 15 -16.13 -10.96 -92.51
CA PRO A 15 -16.03 -11.71 -91.23
C PRO A 15 -17.29 -11.47 -90.33
N GLY A 16 -17.66 -12.20 -89.29
CA GLY A 16 -16.95 -12.95 -88.24
C GLY A 16 -17.60 -12.58 -86.89
N ALA A 17 -17.79 -13.54 -85.98
CA ALA A 17 -18.52 -13.39 -84.71
C ALA A 17 -17.97 -12.27 -83.78
N SER A 18 -18.87 -11.60 -83.05
CA SER A 18 -18.60 -10.34 -82.34
C SER A 18 -17.98 -10.51 -80.94
N PRO A 19 -17.11 -9.58 -80.48
CA PRO A 19 -16.23 -9.75 -79.30
C PRO A 19 -16.88 -9.46 -77.92
N VAL A 20 -18.20 -9.34 -77.85
CA VAL A 20 -18.89 -8.75 -76.68
C VAL A 20 -19.12 -9.76 -75.53
N SER A 21 -19.20 -11.06 -75.82
CA SER A 21 -19.57 -12.10 -74.85
C SER A 21 -18.52 -12.39 -73.75
N ILE A 22 -17.22 -12.29 -74.07
CA ILE A 22 -16.15 -12.72 -73.15
C ILE A 22 -15.83 -11.69 -72.05
N LYS A 23 -15.99 -10.39 -72.34
CA LYS A 23 -15.67 -9.33 -71.36
C LYS A 23 -16.68 -9.25 -70.21
N GLN A 24 -17.93 -9.63 -70.45
CA GLN A 24 -19.00 -9.56 -69.45
C GLN A 24 -18.91 -10.72 -68.43
N ALA A 25 -18.56 -11.93 -68.88
CA ALA A 25 -18.34 -13.09 -68.00
C ALA A 25 -17.11 -12.95 -67.08
N VAL A 26 -16.04 -12.29 -67.54
CA VAL A 26 -14.82 -12.04 -66.73
C VAL A 26 -15.05 -11.00 -65.64
N MET A 27 -15.93 -10.03 -65.88
CA MET A 27 -16.30 -9.00 -64.90
C MET A 27 -17.17 -9.57 -63.77
N GLU A 28 -18.14 -10.43 -64.09
CA GLU A 28 -19.00 -11.11 -63.10
C GLU A 28 -18.21 -12.12 -62.24
N GLY A 29 -17.26 -12.85 -62.84
CA GLY A 29 -16.38 -13.78 -62.12
C GLY A 29 -15.45 -13.06 -61.12
N LYS A 30 -14.88 -11.92 -61.50
CA LYS A 30 -14.04 -11.11 -60.61
C LYS A 30 -14.85 -10.48 -59.46
N GLY A 31 -16.08 -10.03 -59.73
CA GLY A 31 -16.97 -9.50 -58.70
C GLY A 31 -17.34 -10.53 -57.63
N ARG A 32 -17.63 -11.77 -58.04
CA ARG A 32 -17.90 -12.88 -57.10
C ARG A 32 -16.70 -13.23 -56.24
N THR A 33 -15.49 -13.29 -56.81
CA THR A 33 -14.27 -13.57 -56.04
C THR A 33 -13.97 -12.47 -55.01
N VAL A 34 -14.20 -11.21 -55.36
CA VAL A 34 -14.03 -10.08 -54.43
C VAL A 34 -15.05 -10.14 -53.29
N ILE A 35 -16.32 -10.43 -53.58
CA ILE A 35 -17.36 -10.57 -52.55
C ILE A 35 -17.05 -11.73 -51.60
N ILE A 36 -16.61 -12.88 -52.13
CA ILE A 36 -16.23 -14.04 -51.30
C ILE A 36 -15.02 -13.69 -50.41
N ALA A 37 -14.02 -13.00 -50.94
CA ALA A 37 -12.86 -12.56 -50.16
C ALA A 37 -13.24 -11.58 -49.04
N ILE A 38 -14.15 -10.65 -49.30
CA ILE A 38 -14.67 -9.72 -48.28
C ILE A 38 -15.47 -10.47 -47.21
N CYS A 39 -16.37 -11.38 -47.59
CA CYS A 39 -17.13 -12.18 -46.64
C CYS A 39 -16.22 -13.07 -45.78
N ALA A 40 -15.18 -13.66 -46.37
CA ALA A 40 -14.18 -14.43 -45.63
C ALA A 40 -13.39 -13.56 -44.65
N ALA A 41 -12.97 -12.35 -45.06
CA ALA A 41 -12.26 -11.43 -44.18
C ALA A 41 -13.14 -10.94 -43.01
N VAL A 42 -14.42 -10.66 -43.26
CA VAL A 42 -15.39 -10.31 -42.21
C VAL A 42 -15.64 -11.48 -41.27
N ALA A 43 -15.79 -12.71 -41.80
CA ALA A 43 -15.97 -13.90 -40.97
C ALA A 43 -14.74 -14.16 -40.08
N VAL A 44 -13.52 -13.98 -40.61
CA VAL A 44 -12.28 -14.07 -39.83
C VAL A 44 -12.23 -12.97 -38.76
N MET A 45 -12.58 -11.71 -39.08
CA MET A 45 -12.67 -10.65 -38.08
C MET A 45 -13.71 -10.96 -37.00
N CYS A 46 -14.91 -11.42 -37.36
CA CYS A 46 -15.94 -11.82 -36.40
C CYS A 46 -15.48 -13.00 -35.53
N PHE A 47 -14.77 -13.97 -36.11
CA PHE A 47 -14.15 -15.07 -35.36
C PHE A 47 -13.11 -14.55 -34.37
N PHE A 48 -12.25 -13.61 -34.77
CA PHE A 48 -11.32 -12.95 -33.86
C PHE A 48 -12.04 -12.17 -32.76
N PHE A 49 -13.11 -11.42 -33.04
CA PHE A 49 -13.88 -10.69 -32.03
C PHE A 49 -14.62 -11.61 -31.04
N ILE A 50 -15.20 -12.71 -31.52
CA ILE A 50 -15.91 -13.68 -30.67
C ILE A 50 -14.90 -14.43 -29.79
N PHE A 51 -13.76 -14.88 -30.33
CA PHE A 51 -12.75 -15.62 -29.56
C PHE A 51 -11.80 -14.75 -28.73
N SER A 52 -11.69 -13.45 -29.01
CA SER A 52 -10.99 -12.49 -28.13
C SER A 52 -11.88 -11.89 -27.04
N SER A 53 -13.21 -12.07 -27.13
CA SER A 53 -14.14 -11.72 -26.05
C SER A 53 -14.14 -12.72 -24.90
N SER A 54 -13.71 -13.96 -25.16
CA SER A 54 -13.30 -14.91 -24.13
C SER A 54 -11.86 -14.64 -23.73
N ARG A 55 -11.60 -13.49 -23.08
CA ARG A 55 -10.38 -13.36 -22.29
C ARG A 55 -10.44 -14.44 -21.21
N PRO A 56 -9.48 -15.38 -21.11
CA PRO A 56 -9.36 -16.13 -19.88
C PRO A 56 -9.25 -15.10 -18.75
N ARG A 57 -10.04 -15.25 -17.69
CA ARG A 57 -9.79 -14.54 -16.44
C ARG A 57 -8.31 -14.80 -16.14
N SER A 58 -7.48 -13.77 -16.21
CA SER A 58 -6.15 -13.86 -15.67
C SER A 58 -6.35 -14.09 -14.17
N ASP A 59 -6.16 -15.31 -13.70
CA ASP A 59 -5.99 -15.55 -12.27
C ASP A 59 -4.83 -14.65 -11.85
N GLY A 60 -5.16 -13.56 -11.15
CA GLY A 60 -4.20 -12.54 -10.76
C GLY A 60 -3.04 -13.17 -9.99
N PHE A 61 -1.88 -12.51 -9.98
CA PHE A 61 -0.70 -12.93 -9.21
C PHE A 61 -1.07 -13.30 -7.76
N LEU A 62 -2.03 -12.58 -7.17
CA LEU A 62 -2.54 -12.81 -5.82
C LEU A 62 -3.47 -14.03 -5.72
N SER A 63 -4.26 -14.32 -6.77
CA SER A 63 -5.19 -15.47 -6.83
C SER A 63 -4.49 -16.83 -6.84
N ARG A 64 -3.17 -16.89 -7.11
CA ARG A 64 -2.38 -18.12 -7.09
C ARG A 64 -1.84 -18.49 -5.70
N ARG A 65 -1.95 -17.60 -4.71
CA ARG A 65 -1.57 -17.89 -3.33
C ARG A 65 -2.78 -18.52 -2.63
N ASP A 66 -2.55 -19.55 -1.82
CA ASP A 66 -3.62 -20.28 -1.13
C ASP A 66 -4.39 -19.30 -0.20
N PRO A 67 -5.70 -19.08 -0.37
CA PRO A 67 -6.49 -18.22 0.51
C PRO A 67 -6.49 -18.70 1.97
N LYS A 68 -6.19 -19.99 2.23
CA LYS A 68 -6.00 -20.54 3.58
C LYS A 68 -4.69 -20.11 4.24
N MET A 69 -3.84 -19.41 3.50
CA MET A 69 -2.62 -18.74 3.93
C MET A 69 -2.86 -17.23 4.18
N GLY A 70 -4.11 -16.81 4.38
CA GLY A 70 -4.40 -15.61 5.18
C GLY A 70 -3.76 -15.73 6.56
N SER A 71 -3.56 -14.60 7.25
CA SER A 71 -2.94 -14.54 8.58
C SER A 71 -3.51 -15.62 9.51
N VAL A 72 -2.88 -16.79 9.60
CA VAL A 72 -3.22 -17.81 10.59
C VAL A 72 -2.69 -17.25 11.88
N ARG A 73 -3.50 -16.39 12.52
CA ARG A 73 -3.14 -15.73 13.77
C ARG A 73 -2.69 -16.79 14.74
N ARG A 74 -1.40 -16.79 15.04
CA ARG A 74 -0.80 -17.71 15.99
C ARG A 74 -1.60 -17.65 17.30
N THR A 75 -2.22 -18.77 17.66
CA THR A 75 -2.97 -18.92 18.91
C THR A 75 -2.07 -19.34 20.07
N ILE A 76 -0.82 -19.71 19.77
CA ILE A 76 0.19 -20.13 20.74
C ILE A 76 0.77 -18.89 21.43
N PRO A 77 0.67 -18.80 22.78
CA PRO A 77 1.26 -17.70 23.54
C PRO A 77 2.78 -17.58 23.36
N CYS A 78 3.30 -16.37 23.53
CA CYS A 78 4.72 -16.06 23.38
C CYS A 78 5.50 -16.44 24.65
N THR A 79 5.84 -17.71 24.85
CA THR A 79 6.51 -18.18 26.09
C THR A 79 8.04 -18.32 25.94
N ASP A 80 8.73 -18.66 27.03
CA ASP A 80 10.15 -19.04 27.05
C ASP A 80 10.52 -20.13 26.02
N THR A 81 9.64 -21.12 25.89
CA THR A 81 9.75 -22.29 25.03
C THR A 81 9.22 -22.05 23.63
N THR A 82 8.36 -21.05 23.47
CA THR A 82 7.76 -20.67 22.19
C THR A 82 7.75 -19.14 21.98
N PRO A 83 8.93 -18.48 21.90
CA PRO A 83 8.98 -17.03 21.69
C PRO A 83 8.25 -16.62 20.40
N CYS A 84 7.61 -15.46 20.42
CA CYS A 84 7.03 -14.89 19.21
C CYS A 84 8.06 -13.99 18.54
N LYS A 85 8.40 -14.31 17.29
CA LYS A 85 9.29 -13.49 16.47
C LYS A 85 8.53 -12.32 15.88
N PHE A 86 9.18 -11.19 15.77
CA PHE A 86 8.67 -10.02 15.09
C PHE A 86 9.81 -9.25 14.42
N TYR A 87 9.46 -8.42 13.45
CA TYR A 87 10.33 -7.44 12.85
C TYR A 87 9.87 -6.04 13.21
N ILE A 88 10.83 -5.13 13.32
CA ILE A 88 10.59 -3.70 13.23
C ILE A 88 11.32 -3.12 12.03
N LEU A 89 10.74 -2.11 11.39
CA LEU A 89 11.24 -1.53 10.15
C LEU A 89 11.45 -0.02 10.29
N ALA A 90 12.61 0.46 9.87
CA ALA A 90 13.02 1.84 10.03
C ALA A 90 12.56 2.72 8.87
N ASP A 91 12.04 3.89 9.21
CA ASP A 91 12.04 5.03 8.33
C ASP A 91 13.26 5.90 8.69
N LEU A 92 14.16 6.10 7.72
CA LEU A 92 15.36 6.90 7.90
C LEU A 92 15.21 8.33 7.36
N ASP A 93 13.98 8.72 6.98
CA ASP A 93 13.66 9.99 6.34
C ASP A 93 14.61 10.25 5.14
N GLN A 94 15.14 11.46 5.04
CA GLN A 94 16.11 11.84 4.01
C GLN A 94 17.44 11.07 4.11
N GLN A 95 17.75 10.46 5.27
CA GLN A 95 18.96 9.65 5.46
C GLN A 95 18.83 8.26 4.81
N SER A 96 17.65 7.89 4.30
CA SER A 96 17.46 6.71 3.46
C SER A 96 18.34 6.74 2.21
N LYS A 97 18.63 7.92 1.66
CA LYS A 97 19.42 8.06 0.44
C LYS A 97 20.85 7.57 0.65
N VAL A 98 21.28 6.59 -0.15
CA VAL A 98 22.65 6.07 -0.13
C VAL A 98 23.57 7.07 -0.83
N PRO A 99 24.55 7.68 -0.13
CA PRO A 99 25.50 8.60 -0.75
C PRO A 99 26.33 7.91 -1.84
N GLU A 100 26.82 8.68 -2.80
CA GLU A 100 27.80 8.25 -3.81
C GLU A 100 27.36 7.13 -4.77
N SER A 101 26.10 6.68 -4.69
CA SER A 101 25.55 5.76 -5.67
C SER A 101 25.40 6.42 -7.05
N LYS A 102 25.91 5.76 -8.11
CA LYS A 102 25.80 6.24 -9.50
C LYS A 102 24.35 6.36 -10.00
N LYS A 103 23.43 5.61 -9.40
CA LYS A 103 21.99 5.67 -9.66
C LYS A 103 21.24 5.89 -8.33
N PRO A 104 20.05 6.49 -8.33
CA PRO A 104 19.25 6.62 -7.11
C PRO A 104 19.13 5.26 -6.41
N LYS A 105 19.56 5.23 -5.15
CA LYS A 105 19.55 4.06 -4.28
C LYS A 105 19.23 4.54 -2.87
N PHE A 106 18.32 3.84 -2.23
CA PHE A 106 17.79 4.18 -0.91
C PHE A 106 17.85 2.94 -0.03
N ARG A 107 17.96 3.15 1.27
CA ARG A 107 18.05 2.11 2.29
C ARG A 107 17.02 2.35 3.39
N SER A 108 16.56 1.26 3.97
CA SER A 108 15.87 1.16 5.25
C SER A 108 16.57 0.06 6.07
N VAL A 109 16.20 -0.09 7.34
CA VAL A 109 16.76 -1.10 8.25
C VAL A 109 15.62 -1.94 8.82
N ILE A 110 15.73 -3.26 8.71
CA ILE A 110 14.83 -4.19 9.41
C ILE A 110 15.60 -4.81 10.58
N LYS A 111 14.96 -4.86 11.75
CA LYS A 111 15.53 -5.45 12.97
C LYS A 111 14.66 -6.62 13.44
N PRO A 112 15.17 -7.86 13.39
CA PRO A 112 14.51 -9.01 14.00
C PRO A 112 14.58 -8.96 15.53
N ALA A 113 13.52 -9.46 16.15
CA ALA A 113 13.44 -9.62 17.60
C ALA A 113 12.47 -10.75 17.99
N SER A 114 12.50 -11.11 19.26
CA SER A 114 11.55 -12.04 19.87
C SER A 114 11.01 -11.49 21.18
N ILE A 115 9.70 -11.57 21.37
CA ILE A 115 9.04 -11.25 22.65
C ILE A 115 8.71 -12.52 23.42
N ILE A 116 8.90 -12.46 24.74
CA ILE A 116 8.74 -13.58 25.67
C ILE A 116 7.97 -13.11 26.91
N HIS A 117 6.84 -13.76 27.17
CA HIS A 117 6.10 -13.73 28.41
C HIS A 117 6.63 -14.83 29.34
N GLN A 118 7.17 -14.41 30.47
CA GLN A 118 7.82 -15.26 31.46
C GLN A 118 6.79 -15.86 32.42
N ARG A 119 7.19 -16.92 33.14
CA ARG A 119 6.31 -17.59 34.12
C ARG A 119 5.97 -16.74 35.33
N ASP A 120 6.80 -15.74 35.64
CA ASP A 120 6.57 -14.77 36.72
C ASP A 120 5.64 -13.61 36.28
N GLY A 121 5.14 -13.63 35.04
CA GLY A 121 4.26 -12.61 34.47
C GLY A 121 4.98 -11.45 33.81
N SER A 122 6.31 -11.40 33.86
CA SER A 122 7.10 -10.34 33.20
C SER A 122 7.22 -10.58 31.69
N TRP A 123 7.46 -9.49 30.95
CA TRP A 123 7.74 -9.54 29.51
C TRP A 123 9.19 -9.15 29.25
N SER A 124 9.78 -9.73 28.21
CA SER A 124 11.14 -9.42 27.78
C SER A 124 11.27 -9.49 26.26
N ILE A 125 12.20 -8.71 25.72
CA ILE A 125 12.54 -8.68 24.29
C ILE A 125 13.98 -9.17 24.11
N ARG A 126 14.20 -10.02 23.12
CA ARG A 126 15.52 -10.42 22.63
C ARG A 126 15.73 -9.84 21.25
N TRP A 127 16.80 -9.08 21.08
CA TRP A 127 17.17 -8.45 19.82
C TRP A 127 18.09 -9.35 18.99
N GLU A 128 17.91 -9.33 17.68
CA GLU A 128 18.90 -9.85 16.72
C GLU A 128 19.56 -8.66 15.98
N ASP A 129 20.53 -8.96 15.10
CA ASP A 129 21.30 -7.94 14.37
C ASP A 129 20.44 -7.21 13.33
N ASP A 130 20.81 -5.97 13.04
CA ASP A 130 20.13 -5.17 12.01
C ASP A 130 20.47 -5.68 10.61
N GLU A 131 19.48 -5.60 9.70
CA GLU A 131 19.64 -5.95 8.29
C GLU A 131 19.24 -4.76 7.41
N ASP A 132 20.10 -4.42 6.45
CA ASP A 132 19.81 -3.36 5.49
C ASP A 132 18.85 -3.85 4.39
N VAL A 133 17.85 -3.02 4.08
CA VAL A 133 16.91 -3.25 2.97
C VAL A 133 17.10 -2.14 1.94
N PHE A 134 17.30 -2.49 0.66
CA PHE A 134 17.59 -1.50 -0.39
C PHE A 134 16.51 -1.45 -1.47
N GLY A 135 16.23 -0.23 -1.95
CA GLY A 135 15.35 0.04 -3.09
C GLY A 135 15.89 1.15 -3.98
N ASN A 136 15.36 1.22 -5.20
CA ASN A 136 15.79 2.20 -6.21
C ASN A 136 14.66 3.16 -6.64
N HIS A 137 13.40 2.80 -6.39
CA HIS A 137 12.27 3.69 -6.70
C HIS A 137 12.30 4.88 -5.75
N ASN A 138 11.89 6.03 -6.28
CA ASN A 138 11.85 7.28 -5.54
C ASN A 138 10.90 8.26 -6.20
N GLU A 139 10.42 9.19 -5.40
CA GLU A 139 9.68 10.37 -5.83
C GLU A 139 10.44 11.60 -5.35
N ALA A 140 10.76 12.51 -6.26
CA ALA A 140 11.57 13.71 -5.98
C ALA A 140 12.90 13.40 -5.25
N GLY A 141 13.51 12.24 -5.52
CA GLY A 141 14.79 11.86 -4.91
C GLY A 141 14.70 11.37 -3.47
N ARG A 142 13.51 10.99 -2.99
CA ARG A 142 13.23 10.33 -1.70
C ARG A 142 12.53 8.99 -1.92
N GLY A 143 12.83 7.98 -1.09
CA GLY A 143 12.22 6.65 -1.18
C GLY A 143 12.79 5.70 -0.14
N MET A 144 12.16 4.54 0.05
CA MET A 144 12.46 3.62 1.17
C MET A 144 12.32 4.27 2.56
N GLU A 145 11.40 5.23 2.67
CA GLU A 145 10.96 5.80 3.95
C GLU A 145 9.74 4.99 4.38
N LEU A 146 10.02 3.87 5.05
CA LEU A 146 9.06 2.78 5.22
C LEU A 146 8.30 2.90 6.55
N SER A 147 7.05 3.36 6.49
CA SER A 147 6.30 3.82 7.67
C SER A 147 5.31 2.79 8.25
N GLU A 148 5.25 1.55 7.74
CA GLU A 148 4.53 0.44 8.40
C GLU A 148 5.03 -0.93 7.87
N LEU A 149 4.77 -2.00 8.64
CA LEU A 149 5.01 -3.39 8.29
C LEU A 149 3.76 -4.26 8.62
N LEU A 150 3.29 -5.06 7.65
CA LEU A 150 2.09 -5.89 7.81
C LEU A 150 2.23 -7.23 7.08
N GLN A 151 1.80 -8.33 7.72
CA GLN A 151 1.56 -9.59 7.01
C GLN A 151 0.15 -9.62 6.40
N TRP A 152 0.06 -9.82 5.08
CA TRP A 152 -1.22 -9.92 4.36
C TRP A 152 -1.13 -10.99 3.26
N HIS A 153 -1.97 -12.02 3.33
CA HIS A 153 -2.04 -13.12 2.34
C HIS A 153 -0.67 -13.75 1.99
N GLY A 154 0.11 -14.03 3.04
CA GLY A 154 1.45 -14.63 2.91
C GLY A 154 2.51 -13.68 2.35
N MET A 155 2.23 -12.37 2.26
CA MET A 155 3.21 -11.32 1.94
C MET A 155 3.56 -10.55 3.21
N LEU A 156 4.84 -10.30 3.43
CA LEU A 156 5.29 -9.29 4.39
C LEU A 156 5.40 -7.97 3.62
N LEU A 157 4.52 -7.02 3.94
CA LEU A 157 4.35 -5.77 3.20
C LEU A 157 4.84 -4.57 4.00
N SER A 158 5.45 -3.59 3.31
CA SER A 158 5.72 -2.26 3.87
C SER A 158 5.28 -1.15 2.91
N GLY A 159 4.86 -0.01 3.45
CA GLY A 159 4.50 1.18 2.67
C GLY A 159 5.60 2.22 2.67
N ASP A 160 5.96 2.76 1.51
CA ASP A 160 6.86 3.92 1.38
C ASP A 160 6.04 5.21 1.34
N ASP A 161 6.22 6.07 2.35
CA ASP A 161 5.44 7.30 2.57
C ASP A 161 5.75 8.41 1.54
N ARG A 162 6.76 8.20 0.70
CA ARG A 162 7.14 9.15 -0.35
C ARG A 162 6.53 8.79 -1.67
N THR A 163 6.75 7.54 -2.09
CA THR A 163 6.35 7.06 -3.42
C THR A 163 4.93 6.52 -3.47
N GLY A 164 4.33 6.25 -2.31
CA GLY A 164 3.07 5.52 -2.19
C GLY A 164 3.17 4.06 -2.65
N ILE A 165 4.38 3.51 -2.77
CA ILE A 165 4.59 2.11 -3.15
C ILE A 165 4.41 1.22 -1.92
N VAL A 166 3.61 0.17 -2.07
CA VAL A 166 3.58 -0.96 -1.14
C VAL A 166 4.51 -2.05 -1.67
N TYR A 167 5.55 -2.35 -0.91
CA TYR A 167 6.55 -3.38 -1.22
C TYR A 167 6.24 -4.70 -0.53
N GLU A 168 6.51 -5.81 -1.20
CA GLU A 168 6.64 -7.14 -0.56
C GLU A 168 8.12 -7.42 -0.27
N HIS A 169 8.43 -7.77 0.97
CA HIS A 169 9.73 -8.28 1.39
C HIS A 169 9.83 -9.77 1.04
N LEU A 170 10.66 -10.11 0.06
CA LEU A 170 10.85 -11.48 -0.40
C LEU A 170 11.94 -12.19 0.43
N PRO A 171 11.87 -13.53 0.60
CA PRO A 171 12.90 -14.30 1.28
C PRO A 171 14.31 -14.16 0.67
N THR A 172 14.42 -13.71 -0.58
CA THR A 172 15.69 -13.42 -1.25
C THR A 172 16.34 -12.10 -0.81
N GLY A 173 15.74 -11.37 0.14
CA GLY A 173 16.18 -10.02 0.56
C GLY A 173 15.77 -8.90 -0.41
N VAL A 174 14.90 -9.19 -1.38
CA VAL A 174 14.44 -8.20 -2.37
C VAL A 174 13.12 -7.59 -1.90
N VAL A 175 13.03 -6.26 -1.88
CA VAL A 175 11.75 -5.53 -1.79
C VAL A 175 11.15 -5.33 -3.17
N ALA A 176 10.05 -6.01 -3.43
CA ALA A 176 9.41 -6.01 -4.74
C ALA A 176 8.14 -5.13 -4.71
N PRO A 177 8.00 -4.12 -5.59
CA PRO A 177 6.80 -3.30 -5.62
C PRO A 177 5.58 -4.16 -6.00
N ARG A 178 4.48 -3.97 -5.28
CA ARG A 178 3.19 -4.68 -5.52
C ARG A 178 2.07 -3.72 -5.88
N PHE A 179 2.01 -2.60 -5.17
CA PHE A 179 1.01 -1.56 -5.42
C PHE A 179 1.70 -0.20 -5.45
N ILE A 180 1.12 0.74 -6.20
CA ILE A 180 1.50 2.15 -6.17
C ILE A 180 0.22 2.98 -6.00
N LEU A 181 0.19 3.77 -4.95
CA LEU A 181 -1.00 4.46 -4.47
C LEU A 181 -0.77 5.96 -4.60
N ALA A 182 -1.60 6.64 -5.40
CA ALA A 182 -1.67 8.10 -5.39
C ALA A 182 -2.50 8.61 -4.20
N GLU A 183 -2.16 9.78 -3.66
CA GLU A 183 -2.86 10.39 -2.53
C GLU A 183 -4.31 10.81 -2.85
N GLY A 184 -5.10 11.03 -1.80
CA GLY A 184 -6.47 11.53 -1.91
C GLY A 184 -7.43 10.54 -2.58
N ASP A 185 -8.30 11.06 -3.44
CA ASP A 185 -9.19 10.24 -4.28
C ASP A 185 -8.45 9.51 -5.41
N GLY A 186 -7.14 9.76 -5.55
CA GLY A 186 -6.26 9.14 -6.52
C GLY A 186 -6.14 9.83 -7.87
N ASN A 187 -6.79 10.98 -8.04
CA ASN A 187 -6.67 11.79 -9.25
C ASN A 187 -5.53 12.81 -9.12
N THR A 188 -4.39 12.36 -8.60
CA THR A 188 -3.18 13.16 -8.37
C THR A 188 -1.97 12.43 -8.95
N ASN A 189 -0.87 13.16 -9.15
CA ASN A 189 0.40 12.60 -9.63
C ASN A 189 1.40 12.34 -8.50
N LYS A 190 0.99 12.51 -7.24
CA LYS A 190 1.81 12.39 -6.04
C LYS A 190 1.52 11.10 -5.31
N GLY A 191 2.58 10.43 -4.83
CA GLY A 191 2.47 9.25 -3.98
C GLY A 191 1.68 9.52 -2.71
N MET A 192 0.88 8.54 -2.30
CA MET A 192 0.21 8.53 -1.01
C MET A 192 1.27 8.48 0.10
N LYS A 193 1.15 9.40 1.06
CA LYS A 193 1.91 9.32 2.30
C LYS A 193 1.33 8.22 3.18
N ILE A 194 1.80 6.99 2.98
CA ILE A 194 1.35 5.78 3.70
C ILE A 194 1.92 5.81 5.10
N GLU A 195 1.05 5.72 6.10
CA GLU A 195 1.43 5.86 7.52
C GLU A 195 0.96 4.68 8.37
N TRP A 196 -0.02 3.91 7.87
CA TRP A 196 -0.50 2.71 8.55
C TRP A 196 -1.14 1.76 7.56
N MET A 197 -1.14 0.48 7.92
CA MET A 197 -1.73 -0.60 7.15
C MET A 197 -2.37 -1.63 8.09
N THR A 198 -3.52 -2.16 7.70
CA THR A 198 -4.14 -3.25 8.46
C THR A 198 -4.98 -4.17 7.58
N GLU A 199 -5.19 -5.40 8.03
CA GLU A 199 -6.12 -6.34 7.39
C GLU A 199 -7.46 -6.32 8.12
N LYS A 200 -8.55 -6.19 7.35
CA LYS A 200 -9.93 -6.35 7.86
C LYS A 200 -10.75 -7.16 6.89
N ASP A 201 -11.33 -8.26 7.37
CA ASP A 201 -12.16 -9.17 6.57
C ASP A 201 -11.49 -9.61 5.25
N GLY A 202 -10.16 -9.77 5.27
CA GLY A 202 -9.35 -10.18 4.12
C GLY A 202 -8.85 -9.04 3.23
N ASP A 203 -9.45 -7.85 3.29
CA ASP A 203 -9.02 -6.67 2.55
C ASP A 203 -7.84 -5.98 3.27
N LEU A 204 -6.88 -5.47 2.50
CA LEU A 204 -5.80 -4.60 2.99
C LEU A 204 -6.27 -3.14 2.99
N TYR A 205 -6.26 -2.50 4.15
CA TYR A 205 -6.51 -1.08 4.34
C TYR A 205 -5.18 -0.36 4.47
N VAL A 206 -5.00 0.71 3.72
CA VAL A 206 -3.79 1.55 3.71
C VAL A 206 -4.22 3.00 3.88
N GLY A 207 -3.74 3.66 4.93
CA GLY A 207 -4.09 5.04 5.23
C GLY A 207 -2.90 5.96 5.39
N SER A 208 -3.21 7.25 5.37
CA SER A 208 -2.28 8.34 5.68
C SER A 208 -2.56 8.86 7.09
N PHE A 209 -1.91 9.96 7.47
CA PHE A 209 -1.90 10.46 8.85
C PHE A 209 -3.25 11.01 9.36
N GLY A 210 -4.27 11.12 8.50
CA GLY A 210 -5.67 11.25 8.95
C GLY A 210 -6.08 12.62 9.48
N LYS A 211 -5.44 13.70 9.03
CA LYS A 211 -5.90 15.08 9.25
C LYS A 211 -5.71 15.93 7.99
N GLU A 212 -6.25 17.14 7.99
CA GLU A 212 -5.95 18.13 6.95
C GLU A 212 -4.44 18.37 6.76
N PHE A 213 -4.04 18.55 5.51
CA PHE A 213 -2.75 19.14 5.20
C PHE A 213 -2.87 20.65 5.32
N THR A 214 -2.11 21.22 6.24
CA THR A 214 -2.07 22.66 6.51
C THR A 214 -0.71 23.23 6.12
N ASP A 215 -0.60 24.55 6.11
CA ASP A 215 0.70 25.20 6.25
C ASP A 215 1.33 24.90 7.62
N ALA A 216 2.60 25.29 7.80
CA ALA A 216 3.37 25.03 9.01
C ALA A 216 2.75 25.62 10.29
N THR A 217 1.89 26.64 10.15
CA THR A 217 1.23 27.34 11.27
C THR A 217 -0.20 26.87 11.56
N GLY A 218 -0.72 25.92 10.75
CA GLY A 218 -2.06 25.38 10.89
C GLY A 218 -3.20 26.32 10.47
N GLU A 219 -2.89 27.48 9.89
CA GLU A 219 -3.86 28.53 9.54
C GLU A 219 -4.59 28.23 8.22
N VAL A 220 -3.89 27.64 7.25
CA VAL A 220 -4.41 27.43 5.90
C VAL A 220 -4.49 25.94 5.59
N VAL A 221 -5.69 25.41 5.47
CA VAL A 221 -5.92 24.06 4.93
C VAL A 221 -5.66 24.07 3.42
N GLN A 222 -4.62 23.35 3.01
CA GLN A 222 -4.21 23.22 1.61
C GLN A 222 -4.92 22.06 0.92
N SER A 223 -5.13 20.94 1.64
CA SER A 223 -5.84 19.78 1.09
C SER A 223 -6.38 18.86 2.18
N ARG A 224 -7.22 17.90 1.78
CA ARG A 224 -7.74 16.80 2.64
C ARG A 224 -7.29 15.41 2.16
N ASN A 225 -6.24 15.35 1.35
CA ASN A 225 -5.83 14.10 0.70
C ASN A 225 -5.38 13.03 1.71
N ASN A 226 -4.83 13.44 2.86
CA ASN A 226 -4.39 12.52 3.92
C ASN A 226 -5.53 11.92 4.75
N MET A 227 -6.78 12.31 4.47
CA MET A 227 -7.98 11.75 5.10
C MET A 227 -8.61 10.62 4.26
N TRP A 228 -7.98 10.22 3.17
CA TRP A 228 -8.44 9.11 2.33
C TRP A 228 -7.72 7.81 2.71
N VAL A 229 -8.45 6.70 2.59
CA VAL A 229 -7.95 5.34 2.82
C VAL A 229 -8.11 4.55 1.52
N THR A 230 -7.04 3.87 1.12
CA THR A 230 -7.09 2.90 0.02
C THR A 230 -7.39 1.53 0.59
N VAL A 231 -8.34 0.82 -0.01
CA VAL A 231 -8.68 -0.56 0.33
C VAL A 231 -8.39 -1.44 -0.88
N ILE A 232 -7.63 -2.51 -0.66
CA ILE A 232 -7.15 -3.43 -1.68
C ILE A 232 -7.70 -4.81 -1.36
N SER A 233 -8.49 -5.37 -2.26
CA SER A 233 -9.03 -6.72 -2.11
C SER A 233 -7.97 -7.78 -2.43
N PRO A 234 -8.17 -9.03 -2.00
CA PRO A 234 -7.23 -10.14 -2.26
C PRO A 234 -6.90 -10.37 -3.74
N ASP A 235 -7.78 -10.01 -4.67
CA ASP A 235 -7.54 -10.10 -6.12
C ASP A 235 -6.77 -8.88 -6.69
N GLY A 236 -6.48 -7.89 -5.84
CA GLY A 236 -5.72 -6.69 -6.16
C GLY A 236 -6.57 -5.51 -6.66
N ALA A 237 -7.90 -5.62 -6.64
CA ALA A 237 -8.75 -4.49 -6.96
C ALA A 237 -8.64 -3.41 -5.87
N THR A 238 -8.53 -2.15 -6.28
CA THR A 238 -8.36 -1.03 -5.37
C THR A 238 -9.60 -0.14 -5.36
N LYS A 239 -10.05 0.26 -4.18
CA LYS A 239 -11.05 1.31 -3.96
C LYS A 239 -10.48 2.35 -3.01
N ARG A 240 -10.94 3.59 -3.12
CA ARG A 240 -10.56 4.68 -2.22
C ARG A 240 -11.78 5.18 -1.49
N VAL A 241 -11.65 5.38 -0.19
CA VAL A 241 -12.73 5.77 0.70
C VAL A 241 -12.32 7.05 1.42
N ASN A 242 -13.18 8.05 1.36
CA ASN A 242 -12.98 9.28 2.12
C ASN A 242 -13.35 9.00 3.59
N TRP A 243 -12.36 9.08 4.48
CA TRP A 243 -12.50 8.87 5.92
C TRP A 243 -12.59 10.18 6.72
N THR A 244 -12.86 11.33 6.08
CA THR A 244 -12.96 12.62 6.80
C THR A 244 -13.87 12.54 8.02
N ARG A 245 -15.05 11.94 7.87
CA ARG A 245 -16.03 11.82 8.97
C ARG A 245 -15.52 10.88 10.07
N GLU A 246 -14.90 9.79 9.69
CA GLU A 246 -14.37 8.77 10.58
C GLU A 246 -13.24 9.36 11.46
N TYR A 247 -12.32 10.11 10.85
CA TYR A 247 -11.28 10.84 11.59
C TYR A 247 -11.85 11.96 12.48
N ASP A 248 -12.93 12.64 12.06
CA ASP A 248 -13.63 13.61 12.90
C ASP A 248 -14.22 12.96 14.16
N VAL A 249 -14.85 11.79 14.04
CA VAL A 249 -15.38 11.03 15.18
C VAL A 249 -14.25 10.65 16.15
N MET A 250 -13.10 10.19 15.64
CA MET A 250 -11.94 9.85 16.47
C MET A 250 -11.43 11.08 17.24
N ARG A 251 -11.35 12.22 16.57
CA ARG A 251 -10.93 13.50 17.16
C ARG A 251 -11.91 13.99 18.24
N GLU A 252 -13.20 13.95 17.97
CA GLU A 252 -14.25 14.30 18.93
C GLU A 252 -14.21 13.40 20.17
N THR A 253 -13.92 12.10 19.99
CA THR A 253 -13.82 11.12 21.08
C THR A 253 -12.75 11.50 22.11
N LEU A 254 -11.65 12.11 21.68
CA LEU A 254 -10.59 12.59 22.57
C LEU A 254 -10.75 14.06 22.99
N GLY A 255 -11.85 14.71 22.62
CA GLY A 255 -12.12 16.10 22.95
C GLY A 255 -11.12 17.07 22.31
N THR A 256 -10.68 16.77 21.09
CA THR A 256 -9.73 17.58 20.30
C THR A 256 -10.35 18.18 19.03
N PRO A 257 -11.60 18.69 19.02
CA PRO A 257 -12.23 19.18 17.79
C PRO A 257 -11.41 20.27 17.11
N TRP A 258 -11.64 20.50 15.81
CA TRP A 258 -10.94 21.54 15.05
C TRP A 258 -10.93 22.89 15.80
N PRO A 259 -9.77 23.57 15.93
CA PRO A 259 -8.51 23.32 15.22
C PRO A 259 -7.58 22.28 15.86
N GLY A 260 -7.99 21.63 16.95
CA GLY A 260 -7.32 20.45 17.47
C GLY A 260 -7.22 19.33 16.43
N TYR A 261 -6.32 18.39 16.67
CA TYR A 261 -6.00 17.34 15.70
C TYR A 261 -5.45 16.08 16.35
N LEU A 262 -5.47 15.01 15.55
CA LEU A 262 -4.80 13.74 15.78
C LEU A 262 -3.89 13.45 14.57
N ILE A 263 -2.77 12.77 14.80
CA ILE A 263 -1.94 12.15 13.74
C ILE A 263 -1.96 10.63 13.97
N HIS A 264 -2.26 9.89 12.91
CA HIS A 264 -2.50 8.45 12.96
C HIS A 264 -1.40 7.70 12.20
N GLU A 265 -0.56 6.97 12.93
CA GLU A 265 0.46 6.06 12.36
C GLU A 265 0.29 4.63 12.90
N ALA A 266 -0.45 4.45 13.98
CA ALA A 266 -0.66 3.15 14.59
C ALA A 266 -2.17 2.81 14.59
N VAL A 267 -2.63 2.11 13.56
CA VAL A 267 -4.05 1.77 13.34
C VAL A 267 -4.19 0.30 12.99
N HIS A 268 -4.99 -0.45 13.75
CA HIS A 268 -5.29 -1.85 13.46
C HIS A 268 -6.76 -2.21 13.60
N TRP A 269 -7.19 -3.14 12.76
CA TRP A 269 -8.42 -3.89 12.98
C TRP A 269 -8.16 -5.12 13.86
N SER A 270 -8.94 -5.24 14.94
CA SER A 270 -8.96 -6.41 15.79
C SER A 270 -10.09 -7.35 15.38
N GLU A 271 -9.75 -8.52 14.85
CA GLU A 271 -10.75 -9.56 14.58
C GLU A 271 -11.36 -10.12 15.87
N ALA A 272 -10.56 -10.26 16.94
CA ALA A 272 -11.05 -10.84 18.19
C ALA A 272 -11.98 -9.89 18.95
N LEU A 273 -11.72 -8.58 18.92
CA LEU A 273 -12.56 -7.56 19.55
C LEU A 273 -13.66 -7.06 18.61
N ARG A 274 -13.54 -7.31 17.29
CA ARG A 274 -14.36 -6.69 16.23
C ARG A 274 -14.39 -5.16 16.35
N LYS A 275 -13.22 -4.57 16.56
CA LYS A 275 -13.03 -3.13 16.73
C LYS A 275 -11.88 -2.60 15.90
N TRP A 276 -12.01 -1.36 15.44
CA TRP A 276 -10.85 -0.55 15.06
C TRP A 276 -10.15 -0.08 16.33
N VAL A 277 -8.84 -0.22 16.38
CA VAL A 277 -7.99 0.19 17.50
C VAL A 277 -6.92 1.11 16.97
N ILE A 278 -6.84 2.29 17.55
CA ILE A 278 -6.01 3.40 17.09
C ILE A 278 -5.20 3.89 18.26
N LEU A 279 -3.89 3.99 18.09
CA LEU A 279 -2.96 4.60 19.05
C LEU A 279 -2.37 5.83 18.33
N PRO A 280 -2.97 7.03 18.45
CA PRO A 280 -2.51 8.19 17.69
C PRO A 280 -1.06 8.55 18.06
N ARG A 281 -0.23 8.88 17.06
CA ARG A 281 1.12 9.41 17.28
C ARG A 281 1.05 10.70 18.07
N ARG A 282 0.20 11.62 17.60
CA ARG A 282 0.02 12.96 18.17
C ARG A 282 -1.42 13.21 18.58
N VAL A 283 -1.60 13.93 19.69
CA VAL A 283 -2.90 14.40 20.19
C VAL A 283 -2.75 15.84 20.65
N SER A 284 -3.49 16.76 20.03
CA SER A 284 -3.47 18.18 20.41
C SER A 284 -4.87 18.79 20.43
N LYS A 285 -5.14 19.61 21.44
CA LYS A 285 -6.33 20.49 21.51
C LYS A 285 -6.08 21.84 20.83
N GLU A 286 -4.83 22.16 20.56
CA GLU A 286 -4.39 23.37 19.89
C GLU A 286 -4.28 23.11 18.39
N LYS A 287 -4.27 24.20 17.60
CA LYS A 287 -4.00 24.12 16.17
C LYS A 287 -2.63 23.49 15.89
N TYR A 288 -2.48 22.93 14.70
CA TYR A 288 -1.20 22.42 14.23
C TYR A 288 -0.15 23.53 14.16
N ASP A 289 1.05 23.20 14.61
CA ASP A 289 2.26 24.01 14.48
C ASP A 289 3.42 23.01 14.40
N GLU A 290 4.26 23.13 13.37
CA GLU A 290 5.29 22.13 13.03
C GLU A 290 6.27 21.88 14.19
N ASP A 291 6.75 22.96 14.83
CA ASP A 291 7.69 22.86 15.95
C ASP A 291 7.01 22.33 17.23
N ALA A 292 5.78 22.79 17.51
CA ALA A 292 5.05 22.33 18.68
C ALA A 292 4.62 20.86 18.56
N ASP A 293 4.36 20.37 17.35
CA ASP A 293 3.91 19.00 17.07
C ASP A 293 4.93 17.95 17.54
N GLU A 294 6.22 18.25 17.45
CA GLU A 294 7.30 17.37 17.93
C GLU A 294 7.07 16.92 19.38
N LYS A 295 6.39 17.74 20.20
CA LYS A 295 6.06 17.50 21.62
C LYS A 295 4.58 17.19 21.87
N ARG A 296 3.83 16.75 20.86
CA ARG A 296 2.42 16.32 21.00
C ARG A 296 2.24 14.80 21.05
N GLY A 297 3.31 14.07 21.34
CA GLY A 297 3.29 12.62 21.60
C GLY A 297 2.22 12.21 22.61
N SER A 298 1.68 11.01 22.42
CA SER A 298 0.44 10.58 23.08
C SER A 298 0.59 9.28 23.84
N ASN A 299 -0.26 9.11 24.84
CA ASN A 299 -0.52 7.85 25.53
C ASN A 299 -2.02 7.46 25.45
N LYS A 300 -2.72 7.89 24.40
CA LYS A 300 -4.13 7.58 24.18
C LYS A 300 -4.30 6.43 23.21
N ALA A 301 -5.35 5.65 23.42
CA ALA A 301 -5.90 4.73 22.42
C ALA A 301 -7.39 5.06 22.20
N ILE A 302 -7.88 4.73 21.01
CA ILE A 302 -9.28 4.85 20.62
C ILE A 302 -9.74 3.48 20.15
N PHE A 303 -10.86 3.00 20.69
CA PHE A 303 -11.50 1.76 20.27
C PHE A 303 -12.85 2.09 19.66
N CYS A 304 -13.03 1.80 18.38
CA CYS A 304 -14.24 2.10 17.63
C CYS A 304 -14.95 0.84 17.16
N ASP A 305 -16.28 0.90 17.05
CA ASP A 305 -17.05 -0.12 16.35
C ASP A 305 -16.70 -0.17 14.84
N GLU A 306 -17.18 -1.21 14.16
CA GLU A 306 -16.83 -1.49 12.77
C GLU A 306 -17.11 -0.34 11.80
N SER A 307 -18.17 0.44 12.05
CA SER A 307 -18.56 1.61 11.26
C SER A 307 -17.96 2.93 11.75
N ILE A 308 -17.13 2.91 12.80
CA ILE A 308 -16.48 4.10 13.39
C ILE A 308 -17.52 5.19 13.74
N THR A 309 -18.62 4.75 14.36
CA THR A 309 -19.71 5.63 14.82
C THR A 309 -19.79 5.70 16.34
N ARG A 310 -19.25 4.68 17.03
CA ARG A 310 -19.15 4.64 18.49
C ARG A 310 -17.71 4.31 18.83
N CYS A 311 -17.05 5.27 19.45
CA CYS A 311 -15.66 5.16 19.86
C CYS A 311 -15.53 5.47 21.36
N GLU A 312 -14.53 4.86 21.99
CA GLU A 312 -14.14 5.13 23.38
C GLU A 312 -12.65 5.44 23.45
N GLY A 313 -12.28 6.42 24.28
CA GLY A 313 -10.89 6.78 24.55
C GLY A 313 -10.36 6.07 25.78
N VAL A 314 -9.18 5.46 25.67
CA VAL A 314 -8.46 4.79 26.76
C VAL A 314 -7.11 5.47 26.97
N THR A 315 -6.67 5.58 28.22
CA THR A 315 -5.30 6.04 28.54
C THR A 315 -4.42 4.82 28.72
N MET A 316 -3.34 4.75 27.95
CA MET A 316 -2.44 3.61 27.85
C MET A 316 -1.16 3.90 28.62
N GLY A 317 -1.04 3.36 29.83
CA GLY A 317 0.11 3.61 30.70
C GLY A 317 0.32 5.09 31.01
N GLN A 318 1.57 5.45 31.32
CA GLN A 318 1.96 6.84 31.59
C GLN A 318 2.55 7.51 30.33
N LEU A 319 2.32 8.82 30.20
CA LEU A 319 3.03 9.63 29.20
C LEU A 319 4.42 9.96 29.76
N VAL A 320 5.41 9.14 29.40
CA VAL A 320 6.79 9.28 29.88
C VAL A 320 7.49 10.50 29.28
N ASP A 321 7.27 10.75 28.00
CA ASP A 321 7.94 11.79 27.22
C ASP A 321 7.00 12.31 26.13
N PRO A 322 6.65 13.60 26.12
CA PRO A 322 5.76 14.18 25.11
C PRO A 322 6.37 14.20 23.71
N ALA A 323 7.67 13.96 23.53
CA ALA A 323 8.28 13.83 22.22
C ALA A 323 8.01 12.46 21.56
N ARG A 324 7.70 11.43 22.36
CA ARG A 324 7.47 10.06 21.88
C ARG A 324 6.03 9.87 21.43
N GLY A 325 5.85 9.52 20.15
CA GLY A 325 4.54 9.21 19.58
C GLY A 325 4.46 7.75 19.14
N PHE A 326 3.29 7.12 19.25
CA PHE A 326 3.08 5.79 18.68
C PHE A 326 3.28 5.82 17.17
N SER A 327 4.12 4.92 16.66
CA SER A 327 4.42 4.78 15.23
C SER A 327 3.88 3.48 14.64
N SER A 328 3.75 2.40 15.42
CA SER A 328 3.02 1.19 15.05
C SER A 328 2.67 0.37 16.28
N PHE A 329 1.78 -0.61 16.13
CA PHE A 329 1.55 -1.63 17.15
C PHE A 329 1.01 -2.91 16.52
N LYS A 330 1.15 -4.03 17.23
CA LYS A 330 0.43 -5.27 16.90
C LYS A 330 -0.11 -5.94 18.15
N PHE A 331 -1.21 -6.66 18.01
CA PHE A 331 -1.71 -7.52 19.07
C PHE A 331 -0.78 -8.71 19.26
N VAL A 332 -0.43 -9.01 20.51
CA VAL A 332 0.48 -10.11 20.83
C VAL A 332 -0.24 -11.45 20.57
N PRO A 333 0.35 -12.37 19.78
CA PRO A 333 -0.24 -13.67 19.49
C PRO A 333 -0.66 -14.46 20.74
N GLY A 334 -1.76 -15.19 20.63
CA GLY A 334 -2.31 -16.00 21.72
C GLY A 334 -2.98 -15.22 22.87
N THR A 335 -3.09 -13.89 22.78
CA THR A 335 -3.69 -13.04 23.84
C THR A 335 -5.15 -12.63 23.58
N LYS A 336 -5.75 -13.13 22.49
CA LYS A 336 -7.10 -12.75 22.02
C LYS A 336 -7.25 -11.23 21.86
N ASP A 337 -6.19 -10.60 21.35
CA ASP A 337 -6.07 -9.16 21.17
C ASP A 337 -6.21 -8.33 22.46
N GLY A 338 -6.03 -8.94 23.64
CA GLY A 338 -6.04 -8.24 24.93
C GLY A 338 -4.72 -7.59 25.32
N VAL A 339 -3.64 -7.90 24.59
CA VAL A 339 -2.29 -7.37 24.83
C VAL A 339 -1.71 -6.82 23.53
N ILE A 340 -1.08 -5.65 23.63
CA ILE A 340 -0.47 -4.91 22.53
C ILE A 340 1.05 -4.83 22.77
N LEU A 341 1.82 -5.10 21.71
CA LEU A 341 3.21 -4.65 21.61
C LEU A 341 3.19 -3.32 20.85
N ALA A 342 3.50 -2.22 21.53
CA ALA A 342 3.43 -0.87 20.98
C ALA A 342 4.83 -0.32 20.72
N LEU A 343 5.01 0.27 19.55
CA LEU A 343 6.20 0.97 19.11
C LEU A 343 5.94 2.48 19.17
N LYS A 344 6.85 3.21 19.80
CA LYS A 344 6.90 4.66 19.72
C LYS A 344 8.20 5.10 19.07
N SER A 345 8.13 6.16 18.28
CA SER A 345 9.31 6.84 17.78
C SER A 345 9.39 8.27 18.30
N LEU A 346 10.62 8.76 18.38
CA LEU A 346 10.98 10.13 18.72
C LEU A 346 11.88 10.66 17.62
N GLU A 347 11.59 11.87 17.18
CA GLU A 347 12.43 12.67 16.33
C GLU A 347 12.55 14.06 16.95
N ASP A 348 13.79 14.51 17.14
CA ASP A 348 14.10 15.85 17.58
C ASP A 348 14.80 16.57 16.42
N GLY A 349 14.04 17.41 15.71
CA GLY A 349 14.54 18.11 14.52
C GLY A 349 15.71 19.05 14.83
N ALA A 350 15.81 19.57 16.07
CA ALA A 350 16.88 20.46 16.47
C ALA A 350 18.23 19.75 16.64
N SER A 351 18.21 18.53 17.20
CA SER A 351 19.42 17.71 17.38
C SER A 351 19.66 16.71 16.24
N GLY A 352 18.66 16.46 15.40
CA GLY A 352 18.66 15.39 14.41
C GLY A 352 18.62 13.99 15.03
N THR A 353 18.24 13.89 16.31
CA THR A 353 18.22 12.61 17.04
C THR A 353 16.96 11.84 16.71
N GLN A 354 17.13 10.54 16.39
CA GLN A 354 16.05 9.59 16.20
C GLN A 354 16.17 8.43 17.16
N LYS A 355 15.05 8.04 17.77
CA LYS A 355 14.99 6.91 18.70
C LYS A 355 13.66 6.20 18.61
N SER A 356 13.65 4.95 19.06
CA SER A 356 12.42 4.16 19.16
C SER A 356 12.35 3.42 20.48
N TYR A 357 11.13 3.11 20.90
CA TYR A 357 10.82 2.49 22.18
C TYR A 357 9.74 1.44 22.01
N LEU A 358 9.90 0.28 22.64
CA LEU A 358 8.86 -0.74 22.75
C LEU A 358 8.27 -0.79 24.15
N SER A 359 6.96 -0.99 24.24
CA SER A 359 6.24 -1.26 25.48
C SER A 359 5.23 -2.38 25.27
N VAL A 360 4.83 -3.05 26.35
CA VAL A 360 3.74 -4.02 26.33
C VAL A 360 2.59 -3.47 27.17
N LEU A 361 1.41 -3.38 26.57
CA LEU A 361 0.25 -2.72 27.14
C LEU A 361 -0.97 -3.65 27.10
N SER A 362 -1.82 -3.62 28.13
CA SER A 362 -3.14 -4.25 28.04
C SER A 362 -4.08 -3.34 27.25
N THR A 363 -5.07 -3.89 26.56
CA THR A 363 -6.12 -3.07 25.91
C THR A 363 -6.98 -2.29 26.90
N ALA A 364 -6.92 -2.63 28.19
CA ALA A 364 -7.56 -1.86 29.26
C ALA A 364 -6.73 -0.62 29.69
N GLY A 365 -5.48 -0.51 29.22
CA GLY A 365 -4.61 0.63 29.48
C GLY A 365 -3.49 0.38 30.49
N ASP A 366 -3.32 -0.84 30.98
CA ASP A 366 -2.27 -1.18 31.96
C ASP A 366 -0.92 -1.34 31.28
N THR A 367 0.14 -0.86 31.92
CA THR A 367 1.52 -1.17 31.50
C THR A 367 1.92 -2.56 31.99
N LEU A 368 2.21 -3.46 31.05
CA LEU A 368 2.73 -4.81 31.32
C LEU A 368 4.26 -4.89 31.17
N MET A 369 4.83 -3.98 30.37
CA MET A 369 6.26 -3.74 30.23
C MET A 369 6.48 -2.26 29.91
N GLU A 370 7.30 -1.60 30.73
CA GLU A 370 7.68 -0.19 30.52
C GLU A 370 8.42 0.02 29.20
N GLU A 371 8.41 1.27 28.72
CA GLU A 371 9.12 1.67 27.51
C GLU A 371 10.61 1.31 27.60
N THR A 372 11.07 0.44 26.70
CA THR A 372 12.47 0.03 26.54
C THR A 372 12.99 0.58 25.23
N GLU A 373 14.10 1.31 25.27
CA GLU A 373 14.76 1.84 24.06
C GLU A 373 15.18 0.70 23.14
N VAL A 374 14.80 0.82 21.87
CA VAL A 374 15.25 -0.08 20.81
C VAL A 374 16.73 0.24 20.54
N PRO A 375 17.62 -0.78 20.49
CA PRO A 375 19.01 -0.56 20.10
C PRO A 375 19.14 0.09 18.70
N SER A 376 20.34 0.56 18.38
CA SER A 376 20.73 1.11 17.05
C SER A 376 20.35 2.56 16.75
N GLY A 377 19.43 3.18 17.51
CA GLY A 377 19.16 4.62 17.41
C GLY A 377 18.52 5.04 16.07
N HIS A 378 17.58 4.23 15.57
CA HIS A 378 16.78 4.54 14.38
C HIS A 378 15.34 4.88 14.75
N LYS A 379 14.66 5.61 13.88
CA LYS A 379 13.20 5.79 13.90
C LYS A 379 12.56 4.56 13.24
N PHE A 380 11.99 3.69 14.07
CA PHE A 380 11.25 2.51 13.63
C PHE A 380 9.76 2.84 13.60
N GLU A 381 9.11 2.52 12.48
CA GLU A 381 7.72 2.86 12.20
C GLU A 381 6.91 1.66 11.71
N GLY A 382 7.54 0.57 11.27
CA GLY A 382 6.84 -0.70 11.05
C GLY A 382 7.05 -1.68 12.19
N LEU A 383 6.03 -2.45 12.54
CA LEU A 383 6.14 -3.59 13.47
C LEU A 383 5.25 -4.74 13.01
N GLU A 384 5.78 -5.95 12.86
CA GLU A 384 4.95 -7.11 12.53
C GLU A 384 5.46 -8.42 13.15
N PHE A 385 4.56 -9.21 13.73
CA PHE A 385 4.86 -10.58 14.14
C PHE A 385 5.04 -11.45 12.92
N VAL A 386 6.04 -12.34 12.93
CA VAL A 386 6.30 -13.26 11.82
C VAL A 386 6.33 -14.69 12.27
N ASP A 387 5.78 -15.57 11.45
CA ASP A 387 5.89 -17.01 11.66
C ASP A 387 7.25 -17.52 11.21
N SER A 388 7.79 -18.48 11.95
CA SER A 388 9.10 -19.10 11.70
C SER A 388 9.25 -19.73 10.32
N TRP A 389 8.14 -19.96 9.61
CA TRP A 389 8.12 -20.56 8.27
C TRP A 389 8.53 -19.59 7.16
N LEU A 390 8.52 -18.27 7.40
CA LEU A 390 8.77 -17.29 6.33
C LEU A 390 10.24 -16.93 6.12
N HIS A 391 11.18 -17.25 7.02
CA HIS A 391 12.52 -16.64 6.94
C HIS A 391 13.68 -17.65 7.02
N ARG A 392 14.29 -17.88 5.85
CA ARG A 392 15.72 -17.61 5.67
C ARG A 392 15.85 -16.48 4.66
N ILE A 393 15.82 -15.24 5.14
CA ILE A 393 16.67 -14.23 4.52
C ILE A 393 18.08 -14.66 4.96
N ARG A 394 18.92 -15.05 4.00
CA ARG A 394 20.30 -15.48 4.23
C ARG A 394 21.19 -14.89 3.17
#